data_AF-A0A7S4FKI5-F1
#
_entry.id   AF-A0A7S4FKI5-F1
#
_cell.length_a   1.000
_cell.length_b   1.000
_cell.length_c   1.000
_cell.angle_alpha   90.00
_cell.angle_beta   90.00
_cell.angle_gamma   90.00
#
_symmetry.space_group_name_H-M   'P 1'
#
loop_
_entity.id
_entity.type
_entity.pdbx_description
1 polymer ?
#
loop_
_entity_poly.entity_id
_entity_poly.type
_entity_poly.pdbx_seq_one_letter_code
_entity_poly.pdbx_strand_id
1 'polypeptide(L)'
;SDKVVLFLHLLGMDTAGHQFRPQSPKYTVVLQNVDRIVQRLHRALEDFWADNRTAYIFTSDHGMSNKGSHGDGSADETRCPLVAWGAGIATPQSRESVPLLATQSLTEGMVWLDGSFETVQHEKRYARDKWALDPEERVDILQADLAPLMATLIGVPIPMNSVGIVNTHYLSASERFKAVTLLTNAQQILEQCLVMADRRRTRSHFRYTGYEGIAAFDNA
;
A
#
# COMPACT_ATOMS: atom_id res chain seq x y z
N SER A 1 -2.67 26.11 5.46
CA SER A 1 -1.44 25.78 4.74
C SER A 1 -1.81 25.01 3.50
N ASP A 2 -1.35 25.46 2.33
CA ASP A 2 -1.60 24.75 1.08
C ASP A 2 -0.88 23.40 1.11
N LYS A 3 -1.59 22.35 0.72
CA LYS A 3 -1.06 20.98 0.63
C LYS A 3 -0.73 20.74 -0.83
N VAL A 4 0.55 20.54 -1.13
CA VAL A 4 1.01 20.27 -2.49
C VAL A 4 1.21 18.76 -2.62
N VAL A 5 0.61 18.17 -3.65
CA VAL A 5 0.84 16.77 -4.02
C VAL A 5 1.51 16.76 -5.38
N LEU A 6 2.70 16.18 -5.45
CA LEU A 6 3.43 15.95 -6.69
C LEU A 6 3.32 14.47 -7.05
N PHE A 7 2.74 14.18 -8.21
CA PHE A 7 2.67 12.83 -8.75
C PHE A 7 3.59 12.71 -9.96
N LEU A 8 4.57 11.81 -9.89
CA LEU A 8 5.52 11.57 -10.96
C LEU A 8 5.41 10.13 -11.44
N HIS A 9 5.12 9.96 -12.73
CA HIS A 9 5.05 8.66 -13.38
C HIS A 9 6.31 8.42 -14.23
N LEU A 10 7.04 7.32 -13.97
CA LEU A 10 8.33 7.00 -14.60
C LEU A 10 8.18 5.78 -15.53
N LEU A 11 7.93 6.02 -16.81
CA LEU A 11 7.61 4.98 -17.81
C LEU A 11 8.77 4.02 -18.17
N GLY A 12 10.02 4.42 -17.93
CA GLY A 12 11.19 3.74 -18.51
C GLY A 12 11.29 2.24 -18.20
N MET A 13 10.86 1.82 -17.01
CA MET A 13 10.98 0.43 -16.55
C MET A 13 10.07 -0.53 -17.31
N ASP A 14 8.82 -0.13 -17.56
CA ASP A 14 7.84 -0.97 -18.25
C ASP A 14 8.28 -1.23 -19.70
N THR A 15 8.65 -0.16 -20.41
CA THR A 15 9.17 -0.26 -21.79
C THR A 15 10.40 -1.17 -21.85
N ALA A 16 11.33 -1.03 -20.90
CA ALA A 16 12.52 -1.87 -20.85
C ALA A 16 12.19 -3.35 -20.55
N GLY A 17 11.19 -3.61 -19.70
CA GLY A 17 10.71 -4.96 -19.38
C GLY A 17 10.15 -5.66 -20.62
N HIS A 18 9.24 -4.99 -21.34
CA HIS A 18 8.66 -5.49 -22.60
C HIS A 18 9.69 -5.67 -23.71
N GLN A 19 10.69 -4.79 -23.80
CA GLN A 19 11.66 -4.83 -24.88
C GLN A 19 12.81 -5.81 -24.63
N PHE A 20 13.33 -5.85 -23.41
CA PHE A 20 14.59 -6.54 -23.10
C PHE A 20 14.47 -7.64 -22.06
N ARG A 21 13.32 -7.78 -21.38
CA ARG A 21 13.08 -8.69 -20.25
C ARG A 21 13.76 -8.22 -18.94
N PRO A 22 13.16 -8.51 -17.76
CA PRO A 22 13.66 -8.01 -16.47
C PRO A 22 15.10 -8.43 -16.11
N GLN A 23 15.57 -9.58 -16.59
CA GLN A 23 16.91 -10.10 -16.26
C GLN A 23 18.02 -9.58 -17.20
N SER A 24 17.69 -8.72 -18.16
CA SER A 24 18.68 -8.24 -19.12
C SER A 24 19.59 -7.16 -18.54
N PRO A 25 20.86 -7.08 -19.01
CA PRO A 25 21.74 -5.96 -18.68
C PRO A 25 21.13 -4.60 -19.07
N LYS A 26 20.36 -4.54 -20.17
CA LYS A 26 19.69 -3.32 -20.62
C LYS A 26 18.61 -2.85 -19.66
N TYR A 27 17.81 -3.77 -19.11
CA TYR A 27 16.84 -3.45 -18.05
C TYR A 27 17.54 -2.87 -16.82
N THR A 28 18.67 -3.46 -16.42
CA THR A 28 19.49 -2.97 -15.29
C THR A 28 19.99 -1.55 -15.51
N VAL A 29 20.43 -1.20 -16.73
CA VAL A 29 20.85 0.18 -17.06
C VAL A 29 19.68 1.16 -16.91
N VAL A 30 18.48 0.79 -17.35
CA VAL A 30 17.29 1.66 -17.21
C VAL A 30 16.91 1.81 -15.73
N LEU A 31 16.97 0.74 -14.94
CA LEU A 31 16.76 0.79 -13.49
C LEU A 31 17.70 1.79 -12.81
N GLN A 32 19.00 1.73 -13.11
CA GLN A 32 20.00 2.68 -12.59
C GLN A 32 19.76 4.11 -13.06
N ASN A 33 19.16 4.32 -14.23
CA ASN A 33 18.78 5.66 -14.69
C ASN A 33 17.60 6.21 -13.88
N VAL A 34 16.58 5.38 -13.65
CA VAL A 34 15.39 5.74 -12.86
C VAL A 34 15.78 6.05 -11.42
N ASP A 35 16.63 5.23 -10.80
CA ASP A 35 17.16 5.48 -9.46
C ASP A 35 17.88 6.85 -9.35
N ARG A 36 18.73 7.18 -10.33
CA ARG A 36 19.39 8.51 -10.40
C ARG A 36 18.40 9.66 -10.58
N ILE A 37 17.29 9.46 -11.29
CA ILE A 37 16.23 10.46 -11.42
C ILE A 37 15.56 10.70 -10.06
N VAL A 38 15.21 9.61 -9.34
CA VAL A 38 14.62 9.70 -8.00
C VAL A 38 15.57 10.43 -7.03
N GLN A 39 16.86 10.10 -7.04
CA GLN A 39 17.86 10.78 -6.21
C GLN A 39 17.96 12.28 -6.51
N ARG A 40 17.96 12.68 -7.79
CA ARG A 40 18.01 14.09 -8.18
C ARG A 40 16.75 14.84 -7.79
N LEU A 41 15.58 14.22 -7.96
CA LEU A 41 14.30 14.78 -7.56
C LEU A 41 14.29 15.02 -6.05
N HIS A 42 14.64 14.01 -5.26
CA HIS A 42 14.69 14.12 -3.80
C HIS A 42 15.56 15.31 -3.37
N ARG A 43 16.80 15.42 -3.88
CA ARG A 43 17.68 16.56 -3.56
C ARG A 43 17.06 17.91 -3.95
N ALA A 44 16.50 18.02 -5.15
CA ALA A 44 15.89 19.26 -5.61
C ALA A 44 14.69 19.70 -4.74
N LEU A 45 13.90 18.74 -4.25
CA LEU A 45 12.78 19.03 -3.35
C LEU A 45 13.29 19.44 -1.96
N GLU A 46 14.26 18.72 -1.38
CA GLU A 46 14.84 19.09 -0.09
C GLU A 46 15.55 20.44 -0.14
N ASP A 47 16.25 20.77 -1.22
CA ASP A 47 16.90 22.08 -1.41
C ASP A 47 15.88 23.22 -1.57
N PHE A 48 14.73 22.97 -2.20
CA PHE A 48 13.72 24.00 -2.46
C PHE A 48 12.89 24.35 -1.22
N TRP A 49 12.37 23.34 -0.50
CA TRP A 49 11.54 23.58 0.70
C TRP A 49 12.37 23.71 1.97
N ALA A 50 13.43 22.91 2.12
CA ALA A 50 14.37 22.91 3.24
C ALA A 50 13.71 22.94 4.64
N ASP A 51 12.54 22.33 4.79
CA ASP A 51 11.75 22.38 6.03
C ASP A 51 11.57 21.01 6.72
N ASN A 52 12.07 19.92 6.13
CA ASN A 52 11.87 18.54 6.58
C ASN A 52 10.39 18.14 6.71
N ARG A 53 9.49 18.72 5.91
CA ARG A 53 8.03 18.44 5.97
C ARG A 53 7.52 17.62 4.78
N THR A 54 8.40 17.24 3.87
CA THR A 54 8.06 16.40 2.71
C THR A 54 8.00 14.93 3.12
N ALA A 55 6.90 14.26 2.75
CA ALA A 55 6.76 12.81 2.81
C ALA A 55 6.88 12.24 1.39
N TYR A 56 7.54 11.10 1.26
CA TYR A 56 7.80 10.44 -0.01
C TYR A 56 7.21 9.04 0.01
N ILE A 57 6.54 8.68 -1.08
CA ILE A 57 6.07 7.32 -1.36
C ILE A 57 6.52 6.98 -2.77
N PHE A 58 7.33 5.94 -2.88
CA PHE A 58 7.79 5.36 -4.14
C PHE A 58 7.23 3.95 -4.27
N THR A 59 6.57 3.67 -5.39
CA THR A 59 5.94 2.37 -5.64
C THR A 59 5.88 2.05 -7.13
N SER A 60 5.43 0.85 -7.46
CA SER A 60 5.04 0.43 -8.81
C SER A 60 3.55 0.10 -8.86
N ASP A 61 2.92 0.33 -10.00
CA ASP A 61 1.54 -0.07 -10.28
C ASP A 61 1.43 -1.55 -10.67
N HIS A 62 2.51 -2.15 -11.14
CA HIS A 62 2.63 -3.60 -11.34
C HIS A 62 4.08 -4.09 -11.28
N GLY A 63 4.24 -5.40 -11.16
CA GLY A 63 5.47 -6.13 -11.41
C GLY A 63 5.59 -6.56 -12.88
N MET A 64 6.48 -7.51 -13.16
CA MET A 64 6.74 -8.00 -14.52
C MET A 64 7.24 -9.44 -14.49
N SER A 65 6.63 -10.31 -15.30
CA SER A 65 7.11 -11.69 -15.45
C SER A 65 8.48 -11.75 -16.14
N ASN A 66 9.18 -12.88 -15.99
CA ASN A 66 10.46 -13.13 -16.68
C ASN A 66 10.36 -13.05 -18.22
N LYS A 67 9.15 -13.19 -18.78
CA LYS A 67 8.88 -13.03 -20.22
C LYS A 67 8.70 -11.57 -20.63
N GLY A 68 8.82 -10.62 -19.72
CA GLY A 68 8.56 -9.21 -19.98
C GLY A 68 7.10 -8.98 -20.36
N SER A 69 6.18 -9.61 -19.62
CA SER A 69 4.73 -9.45 -19.75
C SER A 69 4.11 -9.23 -18.37
N HIS A 70 2.96 -8.58 -18.32
CA HIS A 70 2.12 -8.42 -17.13
C HIS A 70 0.63 -8.42 -17.50
N GLY A 71 -0.24 -8.61 -16.50
CA GLY A 71 -1.70 -8.64 -16.64
C GLY A 71 -2.35 -10.00 -16.36
N ASP A 72 -1.56 -11.04 -16.13
CA ASP A 72 -2.01 -12.42 -15.87
C ASP A 72 -2.17 -12.70 -14.36
N GLY A 73 -1.75 -11.77 -13.50
CA GLY A 73 -1.97 -11.82 -12.04
C GLY A 73 -1.00 -12.71 -11.28
N SER A 74 0.12 -13.13 -11.91
CA SER A 74 1.14 -13.91 -11.21
C SER A 74 1.82 -13.10 -10.10
N ALA A 75 2.43 -13.78 -9.13
CA ALA A 75 3.09 -13.10 -8.01
C ALA A 75 4.22 -12.16 -8.46
N ASP A 76 4.93 -12.46 -9.55
CA ASP A 76 5.95 -11.56 -10.10
C ASP A 76 5.34 -10.30 -10.75
N GLU A 77 4.06 -10.32 -11.09
CA GLU A 77 3.31 -9.20 -11.68
C GLU A 77 2.54 -8.38 -10.65
N THR A 78 2.25 -8.95 -9.47
CA THR A 78 1.50 -8.27 -8.41
C THR A 78 2.40 -7.79 -7.27
N ARG A 79 3.57 -8.41 -7.06
CA ARG A 79 4.58 -7.90 -6.11
C ARG A 79 5.20 -6.62 -6.65
N CYS A 80 4.88 -5.51 -6.00
CA CYS A 80 5.42 -4.20 -6.31
C CYS A 80 6.32 -3.72 -5.16
N PRO A 81 7.44 -3.04 -5.45
CA PRO A 81 8.19 -2.37 -4.39
C PRO A 81 7.33 -1.26 -3.78
N LEU A 82 7.42 -1.08 -2.47
CA LEU A 82 6.94 0.10 -1.77
C LEU A 82 8.05 0.61 -0.87
N VAL A 83 8.44 1.86 -1.05
CA VAL A 83 9.42 2.55 -0.20
C VAL A 83 8.81 3.88 0.22
N ALA A 84 8.71 4.12 1.53
CA ALA A 84 8.21 5.36 2.08
C ALA A 84 9.23 5.96 3.05
N TRP A 85 9.41 7.28 3.00
CA TRP A 85 10.35 8.00 3.87
C TRP A 85 9.96 9.47 4.03
N GLY A 86 10.65 10.18 4.93
CA GLY A 86 10.43 11.60 5.18
C GLY A 86 9.42 11.86 6.29
N ALA A 87 8.80 13.04 6.26
CA ALA A 87 7.96 13.55 7.33
C ALA A 87 6.75 12.65 7.61
N GLY A 88 6.50 12.35 8.88
CA GLY A 88 5.35 11.56 9.32
C GLY A 88 5.42 10.06 9.00
N ILE A 89 6.44 9.61 8.26
CA ILE A 89 6.68 8.19 8.02
C ILE A 89 7.46 7.58 9.19
N ALA A 90 7.03 6.42 9.68
CA ALA A 90 7.75 5.68 10.71
C ALA A 90 9.08 5.14 10.16
N THR A 91 10.12 5.16 10.97
CA THR A 91 11.36 4.44 10.68
C THR A 91 11.14 2.94 10.86
N PRO A 92 11.90 2.08 10.15
CA PRO A 92 11.90 0.64 10.41
C PRO A 92 12.05 0.36 11.91
N GLN A 93 11.18 -0.48 12.45
CA GLN A 93 11.21 -0.88 13.85
C GLN A 93 11.55 -2.37 13.94
N SER A 94 12.55 -2.70 14.74
CA SER A 94 12.79 -4.09 15.13
C SER A 94 11.58 -4.65 15.89
N ARG A 95 11.30 -5.94 15.75
CA ARG A 95 10.14 -6.61 16.39
C ARG A 95 10.08 -6.47 17.91
N GLU A 96 11.20 -6.19 18.58
CA GLU A 96 11.26 -6.02 20.04
C GLU A 96 10.56 -4.76 20.55
N SER A 97 10.37 -3.74 19.71
CA SER A 97 9.78 -2.45 20.10
C SER A 97 8.26 -2.33 19.89
N VAL A 98 7.61 -3.36 19.34
CA VAL A 98 6.17 -3.31 19.01
C VAL A 98 5.35 -4.15 20.00
N PRO A 99 4.43 -3.57 20.79
CA PRO A 99 3.58 -4.34 21.70
C PRO A 99 2.75 -5.39 20.96
N LEU A 100 2.66 -6.60 21.54
CA LEU A 100 2.00 -7.79 20.96
C LEU A 100 0.59 -7.55 20.38
N LEU A 101 -0.17 -6.59 20.94
CA LEU A 101 -1.51 -6.24 20.47
C LEU A 101 -1.52 -5.58 19.07
N ALA A 102 -0.45 -4.89 18.68
CA ALA A 102 -0.31 -4.30 17.35
C ALA A 102 0.17 -5.32 16.30
N THR A 103 0.84 -6.38 16.73
CA THR A 103 1.38 -7.42 15.84
C THR A 103 0.41 -8.56 15.51
N GLN A 104 -0.70 -8.71 16.25
CA GLN A 104 -1.51 -9.94 16.21
C GLN A 104 -2.88 -9.85 15.50
N SER A 105 -3.26 -8.78 14.79
CA SER A 105 -4.68 -8.75 14.35
C SER A 105 -5.10 -8.02 13.08
N LEU A 106 -4.22 -7.29 12.38
CA LEU A 106 -4.63 -6.69 11.09
C LEU A 106 -4.02 -7.41 9.89
N THR A 107 -2.76 -7.84 9.96
CA THR A 107 -2.16 -8.65 8.90
C THR A 107 -2.66 -10.09 8.95
N GLU A 108 -2.66 -10.76 10.11
CA GLU A 108 -3.21 -12.13 10.30
C GLU A 108 -4.73 -12.22 10.04
N GLY A 109 -5.47 -11.11 10.20
CA GLY A 109 -6.90 -11.01 9.92
C GLY A 109 -7.25 -10.52 8.51
N MET A 110 -6.31 -9.94 7.75
CA MET A 110 -6.49 -9.61 6.33
C MET A 110 -6.01 -10.73 5.39
N VAL A 111 -5.27 -11.73 5.92
CA VAL A 111 -4.85 -12.94 5.18
C VAL A 111 -6.04 -13.68 4.55
N TRP A 112 -7.27 -13.51 5.06
CA TRP A 112 -8.45 -14.30 4.68
C TRP A 112 -9.01 -14.08 3.27
N LEU A 113 -8.44 -13.20 2.44
CA LEU A 113 -8.95 -12.98 1.08
C LEU A 113 -8.33 -13.89 0.02
N ASP A 114 -7.18 -14.53 0.27
CA ASP A 114 -6.73 -15.77 -0.41
C ASP A 114 -5.66 -16.61 0.34
N GLY A 115 -5.14 -16.12 1.48
CA GLY A 115 -3.87 -16.56 2.04
C GLY A 115 -3.98 -17.74 3.03
N SER A 116 -3.59 -18.92 2.57
CA SER A 116 -3.15 -19.97 3.50
C SER A 116 -1.86 -19.51 4.20
N PHE A 117 -1.63 -19.92 5.45
CA PHE A 117 -0.41 -19.65 6.23
C PHE A 117 0.90 -19.94 5.47
N GLU A 118 0.86 -20.85 4.48
CA GLU A 118 1.97 -21.18 3.59
C GLU A 118 2.41 -20.02 2.69
N THR A 119 1.47 -19.15 2.27
CA THR A 119 1.75 -17.98 1.42
C THR A 119 2.60 -16.95 2.16
N VAL A 120 2.31 -16.67 3.43
CA VAL A 120 3.08 -15.71 4.25
C VAL A 120 4.52 -16.18 4.44
N GLN A 121 4.72 -17.46 4.77
CA GLN A 121 6.08 -18.01 4.91
C GLN A 121 6.83 -18.04 3.57
N HIS A 122 6.11 -18.25 2.46
CA HIS A 122 6.67 -18.15 1.12
C HIS A 122 7.14 -16.72 0.82
N GLU A 123 6.32 -15.70 1.09
CA GLU A 123 6.68 -14.29 0.89
C GLU A 123 7.87 -13.84 1.74
N LYS A 124 7.91 -14.26 3.01
CA LYS A 124 9.04 -13.96 3.90
C LYS A 124 10.35 -14.56 3.39
N ARG A 125 10.33 -15.82 2.93
CA ARG A 125 11.50 -16.45 2.31
C ARG A 125 11.88 -15.77 1.01
N TYR A 126 10.90 -15.44 0.16
CA TYR A 126 11.16 -14.77 -1.11
C TYR A 126 11.87 -13.42 -0.89
N ALA A 127 11.37 -12.56 0.01
CA ALA A 127 12.02 -11.28 0.30
C ALA A 127 13.44 -11.44 0.84
N ARG A 128 13.68 -12.42 1.73
CA ARG A 128 15.02 -12.70 2.24
C ARG A 128 15.96 -13.16 1.13
N ASP A 129 15.55 -14.15 0.35
CA ASP A 129 16.42 -14.85 -0.59
C ASP A 129 16.61 -14.07 -1.89
N LYS A 130 15.61 -13.31 -2.32
CA LYS A 130 15.61 -12.57 -3.60
C LYS A 130 15.90 -11.10 -3.47
N TRP A 131 15.46 -10.46 -2.39
CA TRP A 131 15.60 -9.01 -2.19
C TRP A 131 16.59 -8.64 -1.09
N ALA A 132 17.12 -9.62 -0.36
CA ALA A 132 18.00 -9.39 0.80
C ALA A 132 17.39 -8.42 1.83
N LEU A 133 16.07 -8.44 1.97
CA LEU A 133 15.34 -7.66 2.97
C LEU A 133 15.11 -8.50 4.23
N ASP A 134 15.19 -7.86 5.41
CA ASP A 134 14.76 -8.49 6.65
C ASP A 134 13.23 -8.64 6.64
N PRO A 135 12.69 -9.87 6.65
CA PRO A 135 11.24 -10.07 6.66
C PRO A 135 10.56 -9.57 7.95
N GLU A 136 11.32 -9.32 9.01
CA GLU A 136 10.78 -8.85 10.29
C GLU A 136 10.64 -7.32 10.37
N GLU A 137 11.33 -6.57 9.51
CA GLU A 137 11.16 -5.12 9.37
C GLU A 137 10.26 -4.73 8.17
N ARG A 138 9.91 -5.72 7.33
CA ARG A 138 9.05 -5.56 6.16
C ARG A 138 7.58 -5.40 6.55
N VAL A 139 6.91 -4.41 5.95
CA VAL A 139 5.47 -4.19 6.08
C VAL A 139 4.83 -4.14 4.70
N ASP A 140 4.09 -5.19 4.35
CA ASP A 140 3.32 -5.26 3.11
C ASP A 140 1.95 -4.60 3.26
N ILE A 141 1.48 -3.97 2.18
CA ILE A 141 0.14 -3.39 2.07
C ILE A 141 -0.44 -3.68 0.68
N LEU A 142 -1.75 -3.53 0.54
CA LEU A 142 -2.41 -3.57 -0.77
C LEU A 142 -2.29 -2.21 -1.46
N GLN A 143 -2.35 -2.19 -2.80
CA GLN A 143 -2.37 -0.92 -3.54
C GLN A 143 -3.54 -0.02 -3.14
N ALA A 144 -4.68 -0.60 -2.75
CA ALA A 144 -5.84 0.12 -2.25
C ALA A 144 -5.54 0.95 -0.99
N ASP A 145 -4.54 0.54 -0.20
CA ASP A 145 -4.16 1.14 1.08
C ASP A 145 -3.28 2.40 0.90
N LEU A 146 -2.76 2.65 -0.32
CA LEU A 146 -1.95 3.84 -0.59
C LEU A 146 -2.78 5.13 -0.49
N ALA A 147 -4.01 5.13 -1.00
CA ALA A 147 -4.89 6.30 -0.93
C ALA A 147 -5.18 6.76 0.51
N PRO A 148 -5.62 5.88 1.44
CA PRO A 148 -5.87 6.26 2.82
C PRO A 148 -4.56 6.59 3.58
N LEU A 149 -3.44 5.93 3.27
CA LEU A 149 -2.12 6.27 3.82
C LEU A 149 -1.69 7.70 3.42
N MET A 150 -1.73 8.01 2.12
CA MET A 150 -1.40 9.34 1.59
C MET A 150 -2.30 10.42 2.18
N ALA A 151 -3.61 10.19 2.23
CA ALA A 151 -4.57 11.12 2.80
C ALA A 151 -4.26 11.42 4.28
N THR A 152 -3.90 10.39 5.05
CA THR A 152 -3.51 10.51 6.45
C THR A 152 -2.25 11.35 6.60
N LEU A 153 -1.21 11.11 5.78
CA LEU A 153 0.07 11.82 5.85
C LEU A 153 -0.07 13.32 5.57
N ILE A 154 -0.90 13.70 4.60
CA ILE A 154 -1.15 15.11 4.28
C ILE A 154 -2.29 15.71 5.15
N GLY A 155 -2.85 14.93 6.07
CA GLY A 155 -3.91 15.35 6.99
C GLY A 155 -5.19 15.80 6.30
N VAL A 156 -5.64 15.09 5.26
CA VAL A 156 -6.95 15.29 4.61
C VAL A 156 -7.88 14.10 4.90
N PRO A 157 -9.21 14.27 4.77
CA PRO A 157 -10.13 13.14 4.81
C PRO A 157 -9.77 12.08 3.76
N ILE A 158 -9.94 10.80 4.12
CA ILE A 158 -9.75 9.68 3.20
C ILE A 158 -10.73 9.83 2.03
N PRO A 159 -10.32 9.60 0.77
CA PRO A 159 -11.24 9.69 -0.37
C PRO A 159 -12.45 8.78 -0.20
N MET A 160 -13.65 9.31 -0.47
CA MET A 160 -14.92 8.59 -0.20
C MET A 160 -15.07 7.24 -0.91
N ASN A 161 -14.39 7.03 -2.04
CA ASN A 161 -14.42 5.78 -2.80
C ASN A 161 -13.24 4.86 -2.48
N SER A 162 -12.37 5.24 -1.54
CA SER A 162 -11.26 4.39 -1.11
C SER A 162 -11.80 3.23 -0.28
N VAL A 163 -11.44 2.01 -0.69
CA VAL A 163 -11.74 0.76 0.00
C VAL A 163 -10.55 0.23 0.81
N GLY A 164 -9.45 0.99 0.86
CA GLY A 164 -8.22 0.60 1.53
C GLY A 164 -8.25 0.87 3.02
N ILE A 165 -7.31 0.24 3.73
CA ILE A 165 -7.13 0.36 5.17
C ILE A 165 -5.88 1.19 5.47
N VAL A 166 -5.96 2.07 6.48
CA VAL A 166 -4.78 2.82 6.93
C VAL A 166 -3.84 1.88 7.68
N ASN A 167 -2.68 1.60 7.10
CA ASN A 167 -1.63 0.86 7.81
C ASN A 167 -0.84 1.79 8.73
N THR A 168 -1.02 1.62 10.04
CA THR A 168 -0.39 2.48 11.07
C THR A 168 1.10 2.21 11.27
N HIS A 169 1.65 1.10 10.75
CA HIS A 169 3.09 0.84 10.81
C HIS A 169 3.91 1.84 10.00
N TYR A 170 3.31 2.45 8.98
CA TYR A 170 3.95 3.52 8.20
C TYR A 170 3.87 4.89 8.87
N LEU A 171 3.13 5.05 9.99
CA LEU A 171 2.84 6.35 10.59
C LEU A 171 3.68 6.60 11.84
N SER A 172 4.55 7.62 11.77
CA SER A 172 5.21 8.22 12.93
C SER A 172 4.25 9.19 13.62
N ALA A 173 3.29 8.65 14.37
CA ALA A 173 2.24 9.41 15.04
C ALA A 173 1.91 8.85 16.43
N SER A 174 1.24 9.65 17.25
CA SER A 174 0.76 9.21 18.56
C SER A 174 -0.25 8.05 18.44
N GLU A 175 -0.28 7.17 19.43
CA GLU A 175 -1.24 6.06 19.48
C GLU A 175 -2.69 6.55 19.44
N ARG A 176 -2.98 7.70 20.04
CA ARG A 176 -4.30 8.34 19.94
C ARG A 176 -4.65 8.69 18.49
N PHE A 177 -3.71 9.29 17.75
CA PHE A 177 -3.92 9.63 16.34
C PHE A 177 -4.14 8.38 15.50
N LYS A 178 -3.30 7.35 15.67
CA LYS A 178 -3.45 6.06 14.99
C LYS A 178 -4.82 5.43 15.26
N ALA A 179 -5.26 5.38 16.52
CA ALA A 179 -6.56 4.83 16.90
C ALA A 179 -7.75 5.59 16.30
N VAL A 180 -7.72 6.93 16.33
CA VAL A 180 -8.77 7.75 15.71
C VAL A 180 -8.81 7.53 14.20
N THR A 181 -7.66 7.53 13.53
CA THR A 181 -7.57 7.30 12.08
C THR A 181 -8.10 5.93 11.69
N LEU A 182 -7.74 4.87 12.41
CA LEU A 182 -8.27 3.52 12.19
C LEU A 182 -9.79 3.48 12.36
N LEU A 183 -10.33 4.10 13.42
CA LEU A 183 -11.77 4.16 13.65
C LEU A 183 -12.50 4.88 12.52
N THR A 184 -12.02 6.06 12.10
CA THR A 184 -12.64 6.84 11.03
C THR A 184 -12.57 6.11 9.68
N ASN A 185 -11.45 5.44 9.39
CA ASN A 185 -11.32 4.62 8.19
C ASN A 185 -12.29 3.42 8.21
N ALA A 186 -12.41 2.73 9.34
CA ALA A 186 -13.37 1.62 9.50
C ALA A 186 -14.83 2.08 9.35
N GLN A 187 -15.19 3.22 9.95
CA GLN A 187 -16.51 3.82 9.78
C GLN A 187 -16.80 4.13 8.31
N GLN A 188 -15.84 4.75 7.60
CA GLN A 188 -16.02 5.03 6.17
C GLN A 188 -16.26 3.76 5.34
N ILE A 189 -15.47 2.70 5.57
CA ILE A 189 -15.63 1.43 4.87
C ILE A 189 -16.99 0.80 5.19
N LEU A 190 -17.43 0.85 6.45
CA LEU A 190 -18.76 0.36 6.84
C LEU A 190 -19.86 1.09 6.08
N GLU A 191 -19.81 2.43 6.02
CA GLU A 191 -20.80 3.21 5.27
C GLU A 191 -20.82 2.86 3.78
N GLN A 192 -19.65 2.65 3.16
CA GLN A 192 -19.59 2.16 1.79
C GLN A 192 -20.26 0.80 1.62
N CYS A 193 -19.99 -0.14 2.53
CA CYS A 193 -20.60 -1.46 2.54
C CYS A 193 -22.12 -1.39 2.64
N LEU A 194 -22.65 -0.54 3.53
CA LEU A 194 -24.10 -0.33 3.70
C LEU A 194 -24.73 0.24 2.42
N VAL A 195 -24.12 1.26 1.81
CA VAL A 195 -24.59 1.84 0.55
C VAL A 195 -24.53 0.82 -0.60
N MET A 196 -23.49 0.00 -0.66
CA MET A 196 -23.37 -1.07 -1.67
C MET A 196 -24.42 -2.18 -1.45
N ALA A 197 -24.68 -2.55 -0.19
CA ALA A 197 -25.70 -3.52 0.18
C ALA A 197 -27.10 -3.04 -0.24
N ASP A 198 -27.46 -1.80 0.11
CA ASP A 198 -28.74 -1.20 -0.27
C ASP A 198 -28.91 -1.11 -1.80
N ARG A 199 -27.87 -0.66 -2.52
CA ARG A 199 -27.88 -0.62 -3.99
C ARG A 199 -28.09 -2.01 -4.60
N ARG A 200 -27.44 -3.04 -4.05
CA ARG A 200 -27.63 -4.43 -4.52
C ARG A 200 -29.04 -4.93 -4.19
N ARG A 201 -29.56 -4.63 -3.00
CA ARG A 201 -30.92 -5.00 -2.58
C ARG A 201 -32.01 -4.38 -3.45
N THR A 202 -31.87 -3.11 -3.80
CA THR A 202 -32.89 -2.35 -4.55
C THR A 202 -32.78 -2.48 -6.06
N ARG A 203 -31.59 -2.73 -6.61
CA ARG A 203 -31.34 -2.73 -8.07
C ARG A 203 -31.05 -4.11 -8.66
N SER A 204 -30.92 -5.16 -7.85
CA SER A 204 -30.67 -6.51 -8.36
C SER A 204 -31.95 -7.14 -8.89
N HIS A 205 -31.87 -7.76 -10.06
CA HIS A 205 -32.91 -8.64 -10.60
C HIS A 205 -32.94 -10.02 -9.92
N PHE A 206 -31.93 -10.33 -9.11
CA PHE A 206 -31.82 -11.54 -8.30
C PHE A 206 -32.12 -11.25 -6.83
N ARG A 207 -32.64 -12.25 -6.11
CA ARG A 207 -32.87 -12.18 -4.66
C ARG A 207 -31.55 -11.86 -3.94
N TYR A 208 -31.52 -10.73 -3.26
CA TYR A 208 -30.40 -10.33 -2.41
C TYR A 208 -30.49 -11.07 -1.07
N THR A 209 -29.40 -11.71 -0.68
CA THR A 209 -29.18 -12.23 0.68
C THR A 209 -28.01 -11.44 1.26
N GLY A 210 -28.28 -10.68 2.32
CA GLY A 210 -27.26 -9.87 3.00
C GLY A 210 -26.23 -10.73 3.70
N TYR A 211 -25.01 -10.23 3.80
CA TYR A 211 -23.99 -10.81 4.66
C TYR A 211 -24.36 -10.56 6.13
N GLU A 212 -24.33 -11.60 6.97
CA GLU A 212 -24.83 -11.55 8.36
C GLU A 212 -24.17 -10.42 9.17
N GLY A 213 -22.86 -10.21 9.01
CA GLY A 213 -22.13 -9.16 9.72
C GLY A 213 -22.50 -7.72 9.31
N ILE A 214 -23.15 -7.52 8.16
CA ILE A 214 -23.66 -6.21 7.73
C ILE A 214 -25.16 -6.10 8.02
N ALA A 215 -25.91 -7.20 7.92
CA ALA A 215 -27.35 -7.23 8.16
C ALA A 215 -27.74 -6.79 9.58
N ALA A 216 -26.84 -6.92 10.56
CA ALA A 216 -27.03 -6.39 11.91
C ALA A 216 -27.21 -4.85 11.95
N PHE A 217 -26.77 -4.14 10.92
CA PHE A 217 -26.83 -2.69 10.80
C PHE A 217 -28.03 -2.20 9.97
N ASP A 218 -28.84 -3.10 9.39
CA ASP A 218 -30.00 -2.74 8.55
C ASP A 218 -31.19 -2.15 9.34
N ASN A 219 -31.14 -2.13 10.69
CA ASN A 219 -32.25 -1.73 11.57
C ASN A 219 -31.90 -0.58 12.54
N ALA A 220 -30.83 0.18 12.30
CA ALA A 220 -30.43 1.32 13.13
C ALA A 220 -30.93 2.67 12.58
#